data_AF-A0A963NSQ8-F1
#
_entry.id   AF-A0A963NSQ8-F1
#
_cell.length_a   1.000
_cell.length_b   1.000
_cell.length_c   1.000
_cell.angle_alpha   90.00
_cell.angle_beta   90.00
_cell.angle_gamma   90.00
#
_symmetry.space_group_name_H-M   'P 1'
#
loop_
_entity.id
_entity.type
_entity.pdbx_description
1 polymer ?
#
loop_
_entity_poly.entity_id
_entity_poly.type
_entity_poly.pdbx_seq_one_letter_code
_entity_poly.pdbx_strand_id
1 'polypeptide(L)'
;AGGLIMKTETVLYSTLVLIIAFIIFAAPTSSFASEFDSTASNSQGNVDHNALANFYENQAKEMQARIEEQIEALSHKPRSSFFGKHGKNIRKHVEFKIDQFEKAAEDNLQKAAYHKNMAAEQSGRPAYAKTGKTKG
;
A
#
# COMPACT_ATOMS: atom_id res chain seq x y z
N ALA A 1 -42.33 24.14 -2.68
CA ALA A 1 -41.76 22.96 -3.36
C ALA A 1 -40.28 23.22 -3.58
N GLY A 2 -39.44 22.73 -2.66
CA GLY A 2 -37.98 22.89 -2.73
C GLY A 2 -37.35 21.54 -2.98
N GLY A 3 -36.47 21.45 -3.97
CA GLY A 3 -35.72 20.23 -4.24
C GLY A 3 -35.25 20.14 -5.67
N LEU A 4 -34.32 21.01 -6.09
CA LEU A 4 -33.62 20.78 -7.35
C LEU A 4 -32.23 21.43 -7.44
N ILE A 5 -31.41 21.40 -6.40
CA ILE A 5 -30.00 21.81 -6.54
C ILE A 5 -29.10 20.96 -5.62
N MET A 6 -28.99 19.65 -5.90
CA MET A 6 -28.02 18.78 -5.23
C MET A 6 -27.79 17.49 -6.04
N LYS A 7 -27.38 17.60 -7.31
CA LYS A 7 -27.21 16.40 -8.17
C LYS A 7 -26.03 16.44 -9.13
N THR A 8 -25.17 17.46 -9.15
CA THR A 8 -24.04 17.52 -10.10
C THR A 8 -22.75 16.94 -9.52
N GLU A 9 -22.38 17.34 -8.30
CA GLU A 9 -21.14 16.90 -7.63
C GLU A 9 -21.12 15.39 -7.31
N THR A 10 -22.24 14.83 -6.84
CA THR A 10 -22.36 13.40 -6.52
C THR A 10 -22.39 12.51 -7.75
N VAL A 11 -22.92 13.02 -8.87
CA VAL A 11 -22.92 12.33 -10.16
C VAL A 11 -21.53 12.38 -10.80
N LEU A 12 -20.79 13.48 -10.65
CA LEU A 12 -19.39 13.55 -11.07
C LEU A 12 -18.52 12.56 -10.30
N TYR A 13 -18.72 12.45 -8.98
CA TYR A 13 -17.96 11.51 -8.17
C TYR A 13 -18.32 10.05 -8.48
N SER A 14 -19.61 9.74 -8.70
CA SER A 14 -20.04 8.37 -9.04
C SER A 14 -19.62 7.96 -10.46
N THR A 15 -19.62 8.89 -11.41
CA THR A 15 -19.13 8.64 -12.78
C THR A 15 -17.63 8.43 -12.83
N LEU A 16 -16.83 9.21 -12.07
CA LEU A 16 -15.38 8.99 -11.96
C LEU A 16 -15.02 7.61 -11.38
N VAL A 17 -15.72 7.18 -10.32
CA VAL A 17 -15.49 5.85 -9.71
C VAL A 17 -15.82 4.72 -10.70
N LEU A 18 -16.88 4.86 -11.50
CA LEU A 18 -17.25 3.86 -12.51
C LEU A 18 -16.26 3.81 -13.68
N ILE A 19 -15.72 4.95 -14.12
CA ILE A 19 -14.70 4.99 -15.19
C ILE A 19 -13.40 4.32 -14.71
N ILE A 20 -12.96 4.60 -13.48
CA ILE A 20 -11.76 3.95 -12.91
C ILE A 20 -11.96 2.43 -12.79
N ALA A 21 -13.14 1.98 -12.40
CA ALA A 21 -13.46 0.55 -12.33
C ALA A 21 -13.52 -0.12 -13.71
N PHE A 22 -13.91 0.61 -14.76
CA PHE A 22 -14.01 0.08 -16.13
C PHE A 22 -12.64 -0.02 -16.85
N ILE A 23 -11.68 0.85 -16.50
CA ILE A 23 -10.31 0.81 -17.08
C ILE A 23 -9.54 -0.46 -16.71
N ILE A 24 -9.95 -1.19 -15.66
CA ILE A 24 -9.32 -2.47 -15.27
C ILE A 24 -9.68 -3.62 -16.24
N PHE A 25 -10.73 -3.50 -17.07
CA PHE A 25 -11.23 -4.61 -17.90
C PHE A 25 -10.99 -4.47 -19.41
N ALA A 26 -10.38 -3.37 -19.88
CA ALA A 26 -10.22 -3.11 -21.32
C ALA A 26 -8.75 -2.91 -21.71
N ALA A 27 -7.92 -3.93 -21.50
CA ALA A 27 -6.70 -4.11 -22.28
C ALA A 27 -6.86 -5.41 -23.09
N PRO A 28 -6.80 -5.36 -24.44
CA PRO A 28 -6.59 -6.57 -25.23
C PRO A 28 -5.27 -7.17 -24.77
N THR A 29 -5.27 -8.41 -24.30
CA THR A 29 -4.05 -9.22 -24.21
C THR A 29 -3.63 -9.60 -25.62
N SER A 30 -3.27 -8.62 -26.45
CA SER A 30 -2.48 -8.84 -27.64
C SER A 30 -1.10 -9.27 -27.14
N SER A 31 -0.86 -10.56 -27.26
CA SER A 31 0.39 -11.25 -27.00
C SER A 31 1.54 -10.56 -27.76
N PHE A 32 2.14 -9.56 -27.14
CA PHE A 32 3.57 -9.35 -27.29
C PHE A 32 4.22 -10.48 -26.52
N ALA A 33 4.57 -11.53 -27.27
CA ALA A 33 5.61 -12.44 -26.86
C ALA A 33 6.88 -11.61 -26.68
N SER A 34 7.05 -11.03 -25.48
CA SER A 34 8.39 -11.03 -24.93
C SER A 34 8.72 -12.50 -24.75
N GLU A 35 9.81 -12.92 -25.35
CA GLU A 35 10.51 -14.14 -25.04
C GLU A 35 10.99 -14.02 -23.59
N PHE A 36 10.03 -14.06 -22.65
CA PHE A 36 10.30 -14.32 -21.26
C PHE A 36 10.58 -15.81 -21.21
N ASP A 37 11.87 -16.11 -21.39
CA ASP A 37 12.48 -17.40 -21.14
C ASP A 37 11.78 -18.07 -19.96
N SER A 38 10.88 -18.99 -20.29
CA SER A 38 10.01 -19.66 -19.35
C SER A 38 10.78 -20.71 -18.53
N THR A 39 12.12 -20.73 -18.62
CA THR A 39 12.97 -21.53 -17.75
C THR A 39 13.06 -21.00 -16.31
N ALA A 40 12.58 -19.79 -16.02
CA ALA A 40 12.47 -19.30 -14.64
C ALA A 40 11.17 -19.72 -13.92
N SER A 41 10.26 -20.44 -14.59
CA SER A 41 9.00 -20.91 -13.99
C SER A 41 9.16 -22.20 -13.16
N ASN A 42 10.37 -22.44 -12.63
CA ASN A 42 10.73 -23.51 -11.70
C ASN A 42 11.17 -22.95 -10.33
N SER A 43 10.41 -22.02 -9.74
CA SER A 43 10.67 -21.56 -8.36
C SER A 43 9.38 -21.43 -7.58
N GLN A 44 8.81 -22.57 -7.21
CA GLN A 44 7.98 -22.68 -6.01
C GLN A 44 8.86 -22.56 -4.73
N GLY A 45 10.04 -21.92 -4.81
CA GLY A 45 11.15 -22.10 -3.86
C GLY A 45 11.90 -20.85 -3.40
N ASN A 46 11.84 -19.70 -4.08
CA ASN A 46 12.61 -18.50 -3.68
C ASN A 46 11.78 -17.21 -3.84
N VAL A 47 10.91 -16.92 -2.89
CA VAL A 47 10.36 -15.56 -2.73
C VAL A 47 11.50 -14.63 -2.32
N ASP A 48 11.67 -13.50 -2.99
CA ASP A 48 12.63 -12.48 -2.59
C ASP A 48 12.11 -11.72 -1.36
N HIS A 49 12.45 -12.25 -0.18
CA HIS A 49 12.05 -11.67 1.08
C HIS A 49 12.77 -10.35 1.39
N ASN A 50 13.92 -10.05 0.77
CA ASN A 50 14.56 -8.74 0.93
C ASN A 50 13.75 -7.65 0.22
N ALA A 51 13.28 -7.93 -1.00
CA ALA A 51 12.41 -7.00 -1.73
C ALA A 51 11.11 -6.72 -0.95
N LEU A 52 10.48 -7.75 -0.38
CA LEU A 52 9.28 -7.60 0.44
C LEU A 52 9.54 -6.81 1.74
N ALA A 53 10.67 -7.06 2.41
CA ALA A 53 11.03 -6.29 3.59
C ALA A 53 11.17 -4.79 3.27
N ASN A 54 11.91 -4.46 2.21
CA ASN A 54 12.10 -3.07 1.77
C ASN A 54 10.77 -2.41 1.36
N PHE A 55 9.88 -3.15 0.70
CA PHE A 55 8.55 -2.66 0.34
C PHE A 55 7.76 -2.21 1.57
N TYR A 56 7.68 -3.07 2.59
CA TYR A 56 6.94 -2.75 3.80
C TYR A 56 7.63 -1.65 4.64
N GLU A 57 8.96 -1.58 4.66
CA GLU A 57 9.65 -0.43 5.27
C GLU A 57 9.31 0.89 4.60
N ASN A 58 9.26 0.91 3.27
CA ASN A 58 8.90 2.12 2.53
C ASN A 58 7.44 2.51 2.79
N GLN A 59 6.52 1.54 2.88
CA GLN A 59 5.14 1.81 3.29
C GLN A 59 5.06 2.39 4.70
N ALA A 60 5.86 1.88 5.65
CA ALA A 60 5.92 2.45 7.00
C ALA A 60 6.41 3.91 7.00
N LYS A 61 7.44 4.22 6.21
CA LYS A 61 7.94 5.59 6.02
C LYS A 61 6.88 6.50 5.39
N GLU A 62 6.11 5.99 4.43
CA GLU A 62 5.01 6.74 3.84
C GLU A 62 3.92 7.06 4.88
N MET A 63 3.60 6.13 5.77
CA MET A 63 2.64 6.38 6.85
C MET A 63 3.15 7.45 7.82
N GLN A 64 4.45 7.44 8.13
CA GLN A 64 5.09 8.50 8.94
C GLN A 64 5.02 9.87 8.25
N ALA A 65 5.31 9.95 6.95
CA ALA A 65 5.19 11.19 6.20
C ALA A 65 3.75 11.74 6.20
N ARG A 66 2.74 10.85 6.11
CA ARG A 66 1.32 11.25 6.22
C ARG A 66 0.95 11.76 7.60
N ILE A 67 1.57 11.24 8.67
CA ILE A 67 1.40 11.78 10.04
C ILE A 67 1.96 13.19 10.12
N GLU A 68 3.16 13.42 9.59
CA GLU A 68 3.77 14.75 9.54
C GLU A 68 2.90 15.75 8.78
N GLU A 69 2.33 15.35 7.64
CA GLU A 69 1.38 16.16 6.87
C GLU A 69 0.14 16.53 7.69
N GLN A 70 -0.44 15.58 8.45
CA GLN A 70 -1.59 15.88 9.33
C GLN A 70 -1.23 16.88 10.44
N ILE A 71 -0.04 16.74 11.04
CA ILE A 71 0.46 17.63 12.09
C ILE A 71 0.69 19.04 11.52
N GLU A 72 1.33 19.12 10.35
CA GLU A 72 1.59 20.39 9.67
C GLU A 72 0.29 21.08 9.23
N ALA A 73 -0.68 20.34 8.71
CA ALA A 73 -1.99 20.89 8.36
C ALA A 73 -2.74 21.46 9.56
N LEU A 74 -2.54 20.90 10.76
CA LEU A 74 -3.09 21.44 12.01
C LEU A 74 -2.34 22.68 12.50
N SER A 75 -1.01 22.72 12.37
CA SER A 75 -0.19 23.84 12.87
C SER A 75 -0.47 25.15 12.13
N HIS A 76 -0.82 25.07 10.84
CA HIS A 76 -1.14 26.23 10.00
C HIS A 76 -2.55 26.80 10.21
N LYS A 77 -3.43 26.12 10.95
CA LYS A 77 -4.78 26.62 11.21
C LYS A 77 -4.79 27.67 12.35
N PRO A 78 -5.49 28.80 12.19
CA PRO A 78 -5.60 29.80 13.25
C PRO A 78 -6.27 29.18 14.47
N ARG A 79 -5.79 29.49 15.69
CA ARG A 79 -6.35 28.95 16.94
C ARG A 79 -7.86 29.15 17.07
N SER A 80 -8.38 30.23 16.48
CA SER A 80 -9.81 30.53 16.44
C SER A 80 -10.65 29.45 15.72
N SER A 81 -10.09 28.78 14.72
CA SER A 81 -10.76 27.74 13.93
C SER A 81 -11.07 26.47 14.73
N PHE A 82 -10.42 26.28 15.88
CA PHE A 82 -10.64 25.14 16.76
C PHE A 82 -11.66 25.41 17.87
N PHE A 83 -12.15 26.65 18.01
CA PHE A 83 -13.22 26.96 18.96
C PHE A 83 -14.60 26.53 18.42
N GLY A 84 -15.52 26.18 19.33
CA GLY A 84 -16.86 25.69 18.96
C GLY A 84 -16.93 24.16 18.74
N LYS A 85 -18.10 23.67 18.29
CA LYS A 85 -18.35 22.23 18.06
C LYS A 85 -17.61 21.71 16.83
N HIS A 86 -17.55 22.49 15.77
CA HIS A 86 -16.91 22.12 14.51
C HIS A 86 -15.39 21.98 14.65
N GLY A 87 -14.73 22.93 15.32
CA GLY A 87 -13.30 22.86 15.61
C GLY A 87 -12.87 21.64 16.42
N LYS A 88 -13.66 21.27 17.45
CA LYS A 88 -13.45 20.03 18.22
C LYS A 88 -13.58 18.77 17.36
N ASN A 89 -14.53 18.75 16.42
CA ASN A 89 -14.72 17.61 15.52
C ASN A 89 -13.55 17.47 14.55
N ILE A 90 -13.02 18.58 14.00
CA ILE A 90 -11.84 18.57 13.13
C ILE A 90 -10.64 17.99 13.87
N ARG A 91 -10.37 18.45 15.11
CA ARG A 91 -9.27 17.94 15.92
C ARG A 91 -9.37 16.43 16.13
N LYS A 92 -10.53 15.94 16.58
CA LYS A 92 -10.76 14.50 16.78
C LYS A 92 -10.57 13.69 15.50
N HIS A 93 -11.00 14.23 14.36
CA HIS A 93 -10.86 13.55 13.09
C HIS A 93 -9.39 13.43 12.67
N VAL A 94 -8.58 14.48 12.90
CA VAL A 94 -7.14 14.41 12.61
C VAL A 94 -6.42 13.48 13.60
N GLU A 95 -6.73 13.53 14.89
CA GLU A 95 -6.20 12.60 15.89
C GLU A 95 -6.48 11.14 15.50
N PHE A 96 -7.71 10.86 15.04
CA PHE A 96 -8.08 9.53 14.53
C PHE A 96 -7.25 9.12 13.30
N LYS A 97 -7.00 10.03 12.36
CA LYS A 97 -6.15 9.73 11.20
C LYS A 97 -4.70 9.43 11.58
N ILE A 98 -4.15 10.19 12.53
CA ILE A 98 -2.79 9.97 13.04
C ILE A 98 -2.70 8.56 13.65
N ASP A 99 -3.62 8.20 14.55
CA ASP A 99 -3.68 6.86 15.17
C ASP A 99 -3.79 5.74 14.11
N GLN A 100 -4.58 5.94 13.06
CA GLN A 100 -4.69 4.97 11.95
C GLN A 100 -3.37 4.81 11.18
N PHE A 101 -2.66 5.90 10.90
CA PHE A 101 -1.36 5.84 10.23
C PHE A 101 -0.26 5.27 11.12
N GLU A 102 -0.29 5.54 12.43
CA GLU A 102 0.65 4.94 13.40
C GLU A 102 0.50 3.41 13.42
N LYS A 103 -0.74 2.92 13.55
CA LYS A 103 -1.04 1.48 13.50
C LYS A 103 -0.61 0.85 12.17
N ALA A 104 -0.86 1.54 11.06
CA ALA A 104 -0.43 1.07 9.75
C ALA A 104 1.10 1.04 9.64
N ALA A 105 1.81 2.04 10.15
CA ALA A 105 3.26 2.06 10.17
C ALA A 105 3.82 0.88 10.98
N GLU A 106 3.26 0.61 12.16
CA GLU A 106 3.64 -0.51 13.00
C GLU A 106 3.42 -1.87 12.31
N ASP A 107 2.24 -2.10 11.73
CA ASP A 107 1.93 -3.33 10.99
C ASP A 107 2.89 -3.55 9.81
N ASN A 108 3.20 -2.49 9.06
CA ASN A 108 4.18 -2.56 7.98
C ASN A 108 5.59 -2.88 8.52
N LEU A 109 6.02 -2.30 9.65
CA LEU A 109 7.31 -2.64 10.26
C LEU A 109 7.37 -4.09 10.75
N GLN A 110 6.27 -4.62 11.31
CA GLN A 110 6.17 -6.03 11.70
C GLN A 110 6.30 -6.96 10.49
N LYS A 111 5.63 -6.64 9.37
CA LYS A 111 5.75 -7.38 8.11
C LYS A 111 7.16 -7.30 7.52
N ALA A 112 7.78 -6.14 7.58
CA ALA A 112 9.17 -5.97 7.15
C ALA A 112 10.12 -6.86 7.97
N ALA A 113 9.98 -6.85 9.31
CA ALA A 113 10.77 -7.69 10.20
C ALA A 113 10.56 -9.19 9.92
N TYR A 114 9.30 -9.61 9.69
CA TYR A 114 8.98 -10.98 9.29
C TYR A 114 9.75 -11.39 8.02
N HIS A 115 9.72 -10.56 6.98
CA HIS A 115 10.43 -10.86 5.74
C HIS A 115 11.95 -10.83 5.89
N LYS A 116 12.52 -9.94 6.72
CA LYS A 116 13.96 -10.00 7.04
C LYS A 116 14.37 -11.33 7.67
N ASN A 117 13.56 -11.85 8.59
CA ASN A 117 13.82 -13.15 9.21
C ASN A 117 13.79 -14.27 8.16
N MET A 118 12.77 -14.28 7.29
CA MET A 118 12.68 -15.27 6.21
C MET A 118 13.84 -15.20 5.22
N ALA A 119 14.34 -13.99 4.90
CA ALA A 119 15.52 -13.80 4.05
C ALA A 119 16.79 -14.38 4.72
N ALA A 120 16.95 -14.18 6.03
CA ALA A 120 18.06 -14.74 6.79
C ALA A 120 18.00 -16.28 6.84
N GLU A 121 16.81 -16.86 7.02
CA GLU A 121 16.60 -18.31 6.96
C GLU A 121 16.92 -18.90 5.59
N GLN A 122 16.51 -18.25 4.50
CA GLN A 122 16.86 -18.66 3.13
C GLN A 122 18.38 -18.64 2.89
N SER A 123 19.07 -17.62 3.39
CA SER A 123 20.52 -17.46 3.27
C SER A 123 21.30 -18.52 4.05
N GLY A 124 20.74 -19.01 5.17
CA GLY A 124 21.34 -20.04 6.02
C GLY A 124 21.09 -21.48 5.57
N ARG A 125 20.21 -21.71 4.58
CA ARG A 125 19.92 -23.06 4.06
C ARG A 125 21.02 -23.52 3.09
N PRO A 126 21.76 -24.61 3.37
CA PRO A 126 22.75 -25.13 2.43
C PRO A 126 22.05 -25.57 1.13
N ALA A 127 22.68 -25.29 -0.02
CA ALA A 127 22.21 -25.64 -1.35
C ALA A 127 22.27 -27.15 -1.63
N TYR A 128 21.63 -27.97 -0.80
CA TYR A 128 21.57 -29.42 -0.97
C TYR A 128 20.28 -29.80 -1.71
N ALA A 129 20.19 -29.45 -2.99
CA ALA A 129 19.11 -29.92 -3.87
C ALA A 129 19.54 -30.00 -5.35
N LYS A 130 20.82 -30.29 -5.63
CA LYS A 130 21.25 -30.64 -7.00
C LYS A 130 22.36 -31.70 -7.00
N THR A 131 21.99 -32.95 -6.67
CA THR A 131 22.79 -34.11 -7.08
C THR A 131 21.91 -35.33 -7.36
N GLY A 132 21.13 -35.25 -8.44
CA GLY A 132 20.61 -36.41 -9.15
C GLY A 132 21.38 -36.59 -10.46
N LYS A 133 22.68 -36.90 -10.39
CA LYS A 133 23.49 -37.23 -11.57
C LYS A 133 23.36 -38.74 -11.82
N THR A 134 22.30 -39.16 -12.51
CA THR A 134 22.21 -40.52 -13.06
C THR A 134 23.08 -40.59 -14.32
N LYS A 135 24.31 -41.08 -14.18
CA LYS A 135 25.01 -41.81 -15.24
C LYS A 135 24.54 -43.27 -15.06
N GLY A 136 23.97 -43.92 -16.07
CA GLY A 136 24.66 -44.35 -17.28
C GLY A 136 24.97 -45.82 -17.09
#